data_AF-A0A1F8UIB3-F1
#
_entry.id   AF-A0A1F8UIB3-F1
#
_cell.length_a   1.000
_cell.length_b   1.000
_cell.length_c   1.000
_cell.angle_alpha   90.00
_cell.angle_beta   90.00
_cell.angle_gamma   90.00
#
_symmetry.space_group_name_H-M   'P 1'
#
loop_
_entity.id
_entity.type
_entity.pdbx_description
1 polymer ?
#
loop_
_entity_poly.entity_id
_entity_poly.type
_entity_poly.pdbx_seq_one_letter_code
_entity_poly.pdbx_strand_id
1 'polypeptide(L)'
;MKLNYGGIGMRKIAFAWLVIFIVLSFVFSREVIAAVEAPTDIEITPDSGDNLIKGGAANITWSSDNSSDVSYNIEIKYYDEDKKMKKTQTLDETDEQSIEVDELYDDESYKYLKVYVEAFDQDTQEEGYSKYYELYDEAEIKKEAEEADDYSVGKADGLAVGAKDGAASGKADFNEGASNDYLKAMLTDAQLIEKYRLNRELEKYKEGFFEGYKSVYIAEYKKAYREALSAELMESTGESDNGGYTSVTMEGSTVNSTDNVTSMVFEQGSVYLQNYIRIEKSDEKISKEELKGRYIQVSNIYNVNLKNEEGYINVYKPIKMTFKYIGPNNAGVYKKTDIGWLYYSSIINGDSIEGTIDERTYIGGEYVVLIDKQDKGLADIDENWAKDEVILMAKRDWINGYEDGSFRPDDKITRAEFAVILYNIMGWYNYNIPDDVTLTFSDAYQLGTWGKKAVYEAVVKGIITGYPDGSFRPNRNITYQEVEWLVQRIYKDRGYANFAWEDMAQIMMDEKGVISRGITNKENYITRDEAAYMFYILNRGY
;
A
#
# COMPACT_ATOMS: atom_id res chain seq x y z
N MET A 1 59.29 8.38 4.40
CA MET A 1 58.65 9.58 3.84
C MET A 1 57.15 9.43 4.10
N LYS A 2 56.57 10.37 4.86
CA LYS A 2 55.14 10.45 5.23
C LYS A 2 54.31 11.02 4.06
N LEU A 3 53.02 10.64 4.03
CA LEU A 3 51.78 11.39 3.63
C LEU A 3 50.69 10.30 3.43
N ASN A 4 49.59 10.12 4.18
CA ASN A 4 48.68 10.91 5.04
C ASN A 4 47.61 11.75 4.30
N TYR A 5 46.38 11.21 4.24
CA TYR A 5 45.01 11.80 4.28
C TYR A 5 44.09 10.61 4.62
N GLY A 6 43.29 10.51 5.70
CA GLY A 6 42.23 11.39 6.24
C GLY A 6 40.89 11.05 5.54
N GLY A 7 39.76 10.66 6.14
CA GLY A 7 39.29 10.38 7.50
C GLY A 7 37.80 9.98 7.42
N ILE A 8 37.27 9.40 8.51
CA ILE A 8 35.82 9.16 8.81
C ILE A 8 35.16 8.01 7.99
N GLY A 9 34.57 6.94 8.56
CA GLY A 9 34.19 6.66 9.94
C GLY A 9 34.02 5.15 10.25
N MET A 10 34.95 4.63 11.05
CA MET A 10 34.80 3.44 11.89
C MET A 10 33.94 3.77 13.12
N ARG A 11 32.61 3.87 12.96
CA ARG A 11 31.70 3.97 14.12
C ARG A 11 30.55 2.96 14.16
N LYS A 12 30.40 2.10 13.15
CA LYS A 12 29.40 1.00 13.18
C LYS A 12 29.96 -0.36 13.63
N ILE A 13 31.28 -0.52 13.74
CA ILE A 13 31.91 -1.80 14.13
C ILE A 13 32.25 -1.84 15.64
N ALA A 14 32.39 -0.69 16.29
CA ALA A 14 32.72 -0.63 17.73
C ALA A 14 31.53 -0.96 18.66
N PHE A 15 30.29 -0.82 18.20
CA PHE A 15 29.10 -1.11 19.03
C PHE A 15 28.78 -2.61 19.10
N ALA A 16 29.11 -3.38 18.06
CA ALA A 16 28.91 -4.83 18.02
C ALA A 16 29.85 -5.59 18.97
N TRP A 17 31.06 -5.06 19.22
CA TRP A 17 32.04 -5.71 20.11
C TRP A 17 31.85 -5.37 21.60
N LEU A 18 31.19 -4.26 21.94
CA LEU A 18 30.93 -3.89 23.34
C LEU A 18 29.80 -4.71 23.97
N VAL A 19 28.79 -5.12 23.17
CA VAL A 19 27.66 -5.96 23.64
C VAL A 19 28.11 -7.40 23.90
N ILE A 20 29.04 -7.93 23.10
CA ILE A 20 29.57 -9.29 23.25
C ILE A 20 30.46 -9.41 24.52
N PHE A 21 31.16 -8.34 24.92
CA PHE A 21 32.04 -8.37 26.11
C PHE A 21 31.29 -8.21 27.45
N ILE A 22 30.11 -7.58 27.46
CA ILE A 22 29.27 -7.43 28.66
C ILE A 22 28.48 -8.72 28.95
N VAL A 23 28.08 -9.48 27.92
CA VAL A 23 27.42 -10.78 28.10
C VAL A 23 28.39 -11.85 28.61
N LEU A 24 29.66 -11.82 28.18
CA LEU A 24 30.68 -12.79 28.63
C LEU A 24 31.27 -12.50 30.02
N SER A 25 31.12 -11.28 30.54
CA SER A 25 31.64 -10.92 31.88
C SER A 25 30.66 -11.21 33.02
N PHE A 26 29.41 -11.59 32.74
CA PHE A 26 28.45 -12.08 33.74
C PHE A 26 28.53 -13.59 33.99
N VAL A 27 29.30 -14.32 33.18
CA VAL A 27 29.42 -15.79 33.25
C VAL A 27 30.50 -16.27 34.24
N PHE A 28 31.32 -15.38 34.81
CA PHE A 28 32.36 -15.78 35.77
C PHE A 28 32.45 -14.84 36.97
N SER A 29 31.44 -14.87 37.85
CA SER A 29 31.62 -14.71 39.30
C SER A 29 30.33 -15.02 40.07
N ARG A 30 30.05 -16.30 40.33
CA ARG A 30 29.26 -16.71 41.51
C ARG A 30 29.96 -17.91 42.14
N GLU A 31 30.71 -17.64 43.21
CA GLU A 31 31.04 -18.68 44.18
C GLU A 31 29.85 -18.88 45.12
N VAL A 32 29.36 -20.13 45.12
CA VAL A 32 28.89 -20.92 46.26
C VAL A 32 27.71 -20.38 47.08
N ILE A 33 26.51 -20.74 46.64
CA ILE A 33 25.49 -21.38 47.49
C ILE A 33 25.09 -22.65 46.72
N ALA A 34 25.21 -23.82 47.35
CA ALA A 34 24.93 -25.11 46.71
C ALA A 34 23.46 -25.18 46.29
N ALA A 35 23.20 -24.99 44.99
CA ALA A 35 21.93 -25.36 44.38
C ALA A 35 21.96 -26.87 44.17
N VAL A 36 20.95 -27.56 44.68
CA VAL A 36 20.68 -28.96 44.35
C VAL A 36 20.55 -29.04 42.82
N GLU A 37 21.46 -29.75 42.16
CA GLU A 37 21.40 -29.92 40.70
C GLU A 37 20.23 -30.86 40.36
N ALA A 38 19.23 -30.31 39.67
CA ALA A 38 18.05 -31.01 39.18
C ALA A 38 18.41 -32.16 38.21
N PRO A 39 17.52 -33.18 38.04
CA PRO A 39 17.76 -34.33 37.17
C PRO A 39 18.13 -33.88 35.75
N THR A 40 19.18 -34.48 35.20
CA THR A 40 19.86 -33.95 34.01
C THR A 40 19.20 -34.38 32.70
N ASP A 41 18.38 -35.44 32.70
CA ASP A 41 17.61 -35.88 31.52
C ASP A 41 16.30 -36.60 31.90
N ILE A 42 15.20 -36.22 31.22
CA ILE A 42 13.90 -36.92 31.21
C ILE A 42 13.67 -37.41 29.78
N GLU A 43 13.35 -38.70 29.56
CA GLU A 43 12.95 -39.25 28.26
C GLU A 43 11.51 -39.79 28.31
N ILE A 44 10.74 -39.60 27.23
CA ILE A 44 9.41 -40.21 27.06
C ILE A 44 9.53 -41.23 25.93
N THR A 45 9.31 -42.50 26.25
CA THR A 45 9.32 -43.59 25.28
C THR A 45 7.93 -44.22 25.19
N PRO A 46 7.35 -44.39 23.97
CA PRO A 46 6.13 -45.16 23.81
C PRO A 46 6.33 -46.58 24.32
N ASP A 47 5.31 -47.14 24.99
CA ASP A 47 5.34 -48.57 25.23
C ASP A 47 5.25 -49.31 23.89
N SER A 48 5.96 -50.43 23.81
CA SER A 48 6.34 -51.09 22.57
C SER A 48 5.16 -51.36 21.62
N GLY A 49 4.99 -50.47 20.62
CA GLY A 49 4.04 -50.65 19.51
C GLY A 49 2.91 -49.63 19.42
N ASP A 50 2.77 -48.70 20.38
CA ASP A 50 1.63 -47.77 20.42
C ASP A 50 1.94 -46.38 19.84
N ASN A 51 0.94 -45.77 19.17
CA ASN A 51 0.97 -44.37 18.75
C ASN A 51 0.49 -43.48 19.90
N LEU A 52 1.40 -42.71 20.49
CA LEU A 52 1.16 -41.82 21.63
C LEU A 52 0.05 -40.78 21.40
N ILE A 53 -0.26 -40.46 20.14
CA ILE A 53 -1.31 -39.49 19.77
C ILE A 53 -2.69 -40.16 19.75
N LYS A 54 -2.75 -41.50 19.62
CA LYS A 54 -3.98 -42.30 19.54
C LYS A 54 -4.15 -43.16 20.80
N GLY A 55 -4.00 -42.56 21.97
CA GLY A 55 -4.29 -43.20 23.26
C GLY A 55 -3.26 -44.18 23.79
N GLY A 56 -2.07 -44.27 23.18
CA GLY A 56 -1.00 -45.17 23.64
C GLY A 56 -0.45 -44.83 25.04
N ALA A 57 0.01 -45.87 25.76
CA ALA A 57 0.74 -45.70 27.01
C ALA A 57 2.20 -45.28 26.75
N ALA A 58 2.81 -44.58 27.71
CA ALA A 58 4.22 -44.21 27.65
C ALA A 58 4.92 -44.41 28.98
N ASN A 59 6.22 -44.67 28.89
CA ASN A 59 7.12 -44.66 30.02
C ASN A 59 7.90 -43.35 30.03
N ILE A 60 7.85 -42.66 31.17
CA ILE A 60 8.67 -41.46 31.43
C ILE A 60 9.81 -41.88 32.34
N THR A 61 11.05 -41.79 31.87
CA THR A 61 12.25 -42.13 32.63
C THR A 61 13.08 -40.89 32.91
N TRP A 62 13.80 -40.87 34.05
CA TRP A 62 14.72 -39.79 34.36
C TRP A 62 15.96 -40.26 35.12
N SER A 63 17.10 -39.57 34.95
CA SER A 63 18.33 -39.84 35.69
C SER A 63 18.68 -38.70 36.65
N SER A 64 18.99 -39.04 37.91
CA SER A 64 19.55 -38.11 38.90
C SER A 64 21.00 -38.48 39.22
N ASP A 65 21.92 -37.53 39.09
CA ASP A 65 23.36 -37.76 39.35
C ASP A 65 23.74 -37.79 40.85
N ASN A 66 22.78 -37.56 41.77
CA ASN A 66 23.00 -37.63 43.22
C ASN A 66 22.24 -38.78 43.88
N SER A 67 22.97 -39.61 44.64
CA SER A 67 22.40 -40.67 45.48
C SER A 67 22.00 -40.12 46.86
N SER A 68 20.75 -39.67 47.02
CA SER A 68 19.99 -39.70 48.30
C SER A 68 18.67 -38.94 48.17
N ASP A 69 17.55 -39.61 48.43
CA ASP A 69 16.24 -39.14 48.91
C ASP A 69 15.79 -37.73 48.46
N VAL A 70 15.48 -37.55 47.17
CA VAL A 70 14.74 -36.36 46.69
C VAL A 70 13.46 -36.84 45.99
N SER A 71 12.31 -36.49 46.57
CA SER A 71 10.99 -36.72 45.98
C SER A 71 10.60 -35.57 45.06
N TYR A 72 10.15 -35.90 43.84
CA TYR A 72 9.70 -34.94 42.85
C TYR A 72 8.20 -35.06 42.61
N ASN A 73 7.52 -33.93 42.45
CA ASN A 73 6.18 -33.90 41.87
C ASN A 73 6.30 -33.64 40.37
N ILE A 74 5.67 -34.49 39.57
CA ILE A 74 5.68 -34.35 38.10
C ILE A 74 4.31 -33.86 37.64
N GLU A 75 4.29 -32.70 36.99
CA GLU A 75 3.10 -32.17 36.33
C GLU A 75 3.21 -32.28 34.81
N ILE A 76 2.26 -32.96 34.19
CA ILE A 76 2.16 -33.16 32.75
C ILE A 76 1.00 -32.32 32.20
N LYS A 77 1.30 -31.35 31.34
CA LYS A 77 0.32 -30.46 30.70
C LYS A 77 0.20 -30.77 29.21
N TYR A 78 -1.04 -30.91 28.74
CA TYR A 78 -1.38 -31.25 27.35
C TYR A 78 -2.02 -30.05 26.64
N TYR A 79 -1.55 -29.74 25.42
CA TYR A 79 -2.04 -28.61 24.62
C TYR A 79 -2.44 -29.05 23.21
N ASP A 80 -3.41 -28.34 22.62
CA ASP A 80 -3.75 -28.44 21.18
C ASP A 80 -2.82 -27.58 20.29
N GLU A 81 -3.03 -27.64 18.97
CA GLU A 81 -2.27 -26.87 17.95
C GLU A 81 -2.33 -25.35 18.17
N ASP A 82 -3.44 -24.84 18.72
CA ASP A 82 -3.65 -23.43 19.06
C ASP A 82 -3.02 -23.04 20.41
N LYS A 83 -2.24 -23.92 21.03
CA LYS A 83 -1.61 -23.76 22.35
C LYS A 83 -2.61 -23.58 23.50
N LYS A 84 -3.83 -24.09 23.37
CA LYS A 84 -4.80 -24.10 24.48
C LYS A 84 -4.61 -25.37 25.31
N MET A 85 -4.38 -25.18 26.61
CA MET A 85 -4.26 -26.29 27.56
C MET A 85 -5.59 -27.06 27.63
N LYS A 86 -5.52 -28.38 27.50
CA LYS A 86 -6.70 -29.28 27.48
C LYS A 86 -6.80 -30.15 28.71
N LYS A 87 -5.66 -30.67 29.18
CA LYS A 87 -5.59 -31.60 30.30
C LYS A 87 -4.33 -31.33 31.10
N THR A 88 -4.36 -31.65 32.38
CA THR A 88 -3.20 -31.66 33.26
C THR A 88 -3.29 -32.88 34.16
N GLN A 89 -2.16 -33.55 34.36
CA GLN A 89 -2.04 -34.70 35.25
C GLN A 89 -0.86 -34.46 36.20
N THR A 90 -1.09 -34.69 37.48
CA THR A 90 -0.08 -34.57 38.52
C THR A 90 0.16 -35.97 39.10
N LEU A 91 1.42 -36.35 39.21
CA LEU A 91 1.84 -37.64 39.75
C LEU A 91 2.68 -37.36 41.02
N ASP A 92 2.22 -37.91 42.14
CA ASP A 92 2.86 -37.77 43.45
C ASP A 92 3.51 -39.13 43.84
N GLU A 93 4.78 -39.08 44.23
CA GLU A 93 5.64 -40.17 44.77
C GLU A 93 6.04 -41.32 43.82
N THR A 94 7.34 -41.49 43.56
CA THR A 94 8.06 -42.78 43.66
C THR A 94 9.59 -42.58 43.67
N ASP A 95 10.33 -43.41 44.43
CA ASP A 95 11.81 -43.53 44.40
C ASP A 95 12.33 -44.20 43.10
N GLU A 96 11.45 -44.41 42.12
CA GLU A 96 11.73 -45.19 40.92
C GLU A 96 11.97 -44.26 39.72
N GLN A 97 13.08 -44.47 39.00
CA GLN A 97 13.52 -43.67 37.84
C GLN A 97 12.66 -43.86 36.57
N SER A 98 11.41 -44.32 36.72
CA SER A 98 10.45 -44.54 35.62
C SER A 98 9.01 -44.55 36.11
N ILE A 99 8.10 -43.90 35.39
CA ILE A 99 6.64 -43.97 35.63
C ILE A 99 5.92 -44.32 34.33
N GLU A 100 5.03 -45.31 34.44
CA GLU A 100 4.08 -45.67 33.38
C GLU A 100 2.86 -44.75 33.48
N VAL A 101 2.50 -44.10 32.36
CA VAL A 101 1.34 -43.21 32.30
C VAL A 101 0.26 -43.88 31.46
N ASP A 102 -0.85 -44.21 32.11
CA ASP A 102 -2.02 -44.79 31.45
C ASP A 102 -2.70 -43.75 30.53
N GLU A 103 -2.85 -44.10 29.26
CA GLU A 103 -3.65 -43.44 28.20
C GLU A 103 -3.46 -41.91 28.08
N LEU A 104 -2.60 -41.51 27.15
CA LEU A 104 -2.22 -40.09 26.99
C LEU A 104 -3.31 -39.20 26.39
N TYR A 105 -4.20 -39.72 25.53
CA TYR A 105 -5.43 -39.04 25.08
C TYR A 105 -6.29 -39.94 24.16
N ASP A 106 -7.62 -39.99 24.35
CA ASP A 106 -8.56 -40.81 23.55
C ASP A 106 -9.44 -39.96 22.62
N ASP A 107 -8.84 -39.10 21.80
CA ASP A 107 -9.56 -38.33 20.78
C ASP A 107 -8.86 -38.46 19.42
N GLU A 108 -9.44 -39.27 18.53
CA GLU A 108 -8.93 -39.61 17.20
C GLU A 108 -8.79 -38.40 16.23
N SER A 109 -9.14 -37.18 16.67
CA SER A 109 -9.22 -35.99 15.81
C SER A 109 -7.97 -35.10 15.75
N TYR A 110 -6.93 -35.37 16.54
CA TYR A 110 -5.74 -34.51 16.63
C TYR A 110 -4.52 -35.10 15.93
N LYS A 111 -3.78 -34.26 15.19
CA LYS A 111 -2.57 -34.66 14.43
C LYS A 111 -1.24 -34.31 15.15
N TYR A 112 -1.34 -33.51 16.22
CA TYR A 112 -0.23 -32.91 16.94
C TYR A 112 -0.51 -32.93 18.45
N LEU A 113 0.46 -33.34 19.28
CA LEU A 113 0.36 -33.28 20.75
C LEU A 113 1.59 -32.61 21.34
N LYS A 114 1.37 -31.64 22.23
CA LYS A 114 2.44 -30.99 23.00
C LYS A 114 2.38 -31.45 24.45
N VAL A 115 3.47 -32.06 24.91
CA VAL A 115 3.63 -32.55 26.27
C VAL A 115 4.68 -31.71 26.97
N TYR A 116 4.30 -31.21 28.13
CA TYR A 116 5.16 -30.38 28.96
C TYR A 116 5.27 -31.02 30.34
N VAL A 117 6.51 -31.28 30.77
CA VAL A 117 6.82 -31.96 32.02
C VAL A 117 7.57 -30.99 32.93
N GLU A 118 7.01 -30.73 34.10
CA GLU A 118 7.64 -29.93 35.17
C GLU A 118 7.90 -30.81 36.38
N ALA A 119 9.13 -30.77 36.90
CA ALA A 119 9.52 -31.45 38.11
C ALA A 119 9.83 -30.43 39.22
N PHE A 120 9.22 -30.62 40.39
CA PHE A 120 9.39 -29.73 41.55
C PHE A 120 10.01 -30.48 42.72
N ASP A 121 10.97 -29.83 43.40
CA ASP A 121 11.48 -30.29 44.69
C ASP A 121 10.41 -30.07 45.77
N GLN A 122 10.00 -31.16 46.46
CA GLN A 122 8.91 -31.09 47.44
C GLN A 122 9.22 -30.24 48.68
N ASP A 123 10.47 -30.19 49.12
CA ASP A 123 10.85 -29.54 50.38
C ASP A 123 11.01 -28.02 50.21
N THR A 124 11.43 -27.58 49.03
CA THR A 124 11.73 -26.16 48.75
C THR A 124 10.67 -25.47 47.89
N GLN A 125 9.83 -26.23 47.16
CA GLN A 125 8.91 -25.72 46.13
C GLN A 125 9.59 -24.85 45.06
N GLU A 126 10.92 -24.90 44.94
CA GLU A 126 11.63 -24.20 43.87
C GLU A 126 11.57 -25.05 42.58
N GLU A 127 11.30 -24.39 41.45
CA GLU A 127 11.20 -25.00 40.12
C GLU A 127 12.54 -25.66 39.75
N GLY A 128 12.58 -26.99 39.74
CA GLY A 128 13.80 -27.75 39.47
C GLY A 128 14.12 -27.86 37.98
N TYR A 129 13.11 -28.14 37.13
CA TYR A 129 13.33 -28.34 35.70
C TYR A 129 12.03 -28.40 34.89
N SER A 130 12.05 -27.89 33.65
CA SER A 130 10.94 -28.00 32.69
C SER A 130 11.46 -28.41 31.30
N LYS A 131 10.87 -29.45 30.68
CA LYS A 131 11.26 -29.90 29.32
C LYS A 131 10.03 -30.12 28.43
N TYR A 132 10.26 -29.91 27.13
CA TYR A 132 9.23 -29.80 26.11
C TYR A 132 9.33 -30.92 25.06
N TYR A 133 8.20 -31.54 24.74
CA TYR A 133 8.08 -32.55 23.69
C TYR A 133 6.94 -32.21 22.73
N GLU A 134 7.25 -32.22 21.43
CA GLU A 134 6.26 -32.21 20.34
C GLU A 134 6.19 -33.60 19.72
N LEU A 135 4.98 -34.16 19.66
CA LEU A 135 4.69 -35.45 19.03
C LEU A 135 3.80 -35.23 17.81
N TYR A 136 4.07 -35.99 16.74
CA TYR A 136 3.44 -35.84 15.43
C TYR A 136 3.04 -37.20 14.83
N ASP A 137 1.87 -37.32 14.17
CA ASP A 137 1.52 -38.53 13.40
C ASP A 137 2.20 -38.47 12.02
N GLU A 138 3.37 -39.11 11.91
CA GLU A 138 4.19 -39.10 10.68
C GLU A 138 3.45 -39.63 9.44
N ALA A 139 2.46 -40.52 9.61
CA ALA A 139 1.72 -41.09 8.49
C ALA A 139 0.72 -40.09 7.90
N GLU A 140 0.11 -39.26 8.73
CA GLU A 140 -0.86 -38.26 8.30
C GLU A 140 -0.16 -37.01 7.74
N ILE A 141 0.99 -36.61 8.30
CA ILE A 141 1.84 -35.54 7.77
C ILE A 141 2.43 -35.90 6.41
N LYS A 142 2.85 -37.16 6.20
CA LYS A 142 3.30 -37.62 4.87
C LYS A 142 2.17 -37.53 3.84
N LYS A 143 0.95 -37.89 4.22
CA LYS A 143 -0.22 -37.80 3.33
C LYS A 143 -0.55 -36.34 2.98
N GLU A 144 -0.49 -35.41 3.94
CA GLU A 144 -0.67 -33.97 3.66
C GLU A 144 0.48 -33.38 2.83
N ALA A 145 1.71 -33.82 3.05
CA ALA A 145 2.86 -33.41 2.24
C ALA A 145 2.73 -33.90 0.79
N GLU A 146 2.25 -35.13 0.57
CA GLU A 146 1.95 -35.67 -0.77
C GLU A 146 0.79 -34.91 -1.45
N GLU A 147 -0.31 -34.63 -0.72
CA GLU A 147 -1.44 -33.85 -1.26
C GLU A 147 -1.07 -32.38 -1.56
N ALA A 148 -0.17 -31.78 -0.78
CA ALA A 148 0.38 -30.45 -1.03
C ALA A 148 1.34 -30.43 -2.24
N ASP A 149 2.11 -31.51 -2.43
CA ASP A 149 2.98 -31.68 -3.60
C ASP A 149 2.14 -31.75 -4.88
N ASP A 150 1.10 -32.59 -4.93
CA ASP A 150 0.20 -32.73 -6.09
C ASP A 150 -0.46 -31.41 -6.50
N TYR A 151 -0.93 -30.61 -5.52
CA TYR A 151 -1.47 -29.28 -5.79
C TYR A 151 -0.41 -28.34 -6.38
N SER A 152 0.81 -28.36 -5.83
CA SER A 152 1.91 -27.50 -6.29
C SER A 152 2.36 -27.85 -7.71
N VAL A 153 2.44 -29.15 -8.04
CA VAL A 153 2.75 -29.65 -9.38
C VAL A 153 1.65 -29.26 -10.36
N GLY A 154 0.38 -29.49 -9.99
CA GLY A 154 -0.76 -29.07 -10.79
C GLY A 154 -0.72 -27.58 -11.11
N LYS A 155 -0.43 -26.74 -10.11
CA LYS A 155 -0.31 -25.29 -10.27
C LYS A 155 0.82 -24.88 -11.21
N ALA A 156 1.99 -25.52 -11.12
CA ALA A 156 3.11 -25.26 -12.02
C ALA A 156 2.76 -25.60 -13.48
N ASP A 157 2.12 -26.75 -13.71
CA ASP A 157 1.68 -27.17 -15.05
C ASP A 157 0.59 -26.26 -15.60
N GLY A 158 -0.38 -25.89 -14.76
CA GLY A 158 -1.43 -24.93 -15.06
C GLY A 158 -0.86 -23.59 -15.50
N LEU A 159 0.13 -23.03 -14.79
CA LEU A 159 0.83 -21.81 -15.18
C LEU A 159 1.49 -21.94 -16.56
N ALA A 160 2.21 -23.04 -16.80
CA ALA A 160 2.93 -23.23 -18.05
C ALA A 160 2.00 -23.27 -19.28
N VAL A 161 0.86 -23.94 -19.16
CA VAL A 161 -0.09 -24.08 -20.27
C VAL A 161 -1.06 -22.90 -20.37
N GLY A 162 -1.45 -22.30 -19.25
CA GLY A 162 -2.26 -21.09 -19.20
C GLY A 162 -1.59 -19.90 -19.88
N ALA A 163 -0.27 -19.76 -19.73
CA ALA A 163 0.50 -18.72 -20.41
C ALA A 163 0.45 -18.89 -21.94
N LYS A 164 0.65 -20.13 -22.42
CA LYS A 164 0.62 -20.46 -23.86
C LYS A 164 -0.77 -20.26 -24.46
N ASP A 165 -1.79 -20.78 -23.78
CA ASP A 165 -3.17 -20.67 -24.22
C ASP A 165 -3.66 -19.23 -24.20
N GLY A 166 -3.33 -18.47 -23.15
CA GLY A 166 -3.64 -17.05 -23.06
C GLY A 166 -3.06 -16.31 -24.25
N ALA A 167 -1.76 -16.45 -24.48
CA ALA A 167 -1.08 -15.80 -25.60
C ALA A 167 -1.68 -16.20 -26.97
N ALA A 168 -1.97 -17.49 -27.17
CA ALA A 168 -2.57 -17.98 -28.40
C ALA A 168 -3.98 -17.42 -28.64
N SER A 169 -4.84 -17.44 -27.62
CA SER A 169 -6.19 -16.89 -27.69
C SER A 169 -6.19 -15.38 -27.93
N GLY A 170 -5.32 -14.63 -27.24
CA GLY A 170 -5.20 -13.18 -27.43
C GLY A 170 -4.80 -12.83 -28.87
N LYS A 171 -3.84 -13.58 -29.43
CA LYS A 171 -3.44 -13.41 -30.83
C LYS A 171 -4.53 -13.84 -31.82
N ALA A 172 -5.27 -14.91 -31.51
CA ALA A 172 -6.36 -15.40 -32.37
C ALA A 172 -7.53 -14.41 -32.44
N ASP A 173 -8.01 -13.94 -31.29
CA ASP A 173 -9.10 -12.95 -31.22
C ASP A 173 -8.75 -11.67 -31.96
N PHE A 174 -7.50 -11.21 -31.84
CA PHE A 174 -6.99 -10.09 -32.63
C PHE A 174 -7.06 -10.35 -34.14
N ASN A 175 -6.52 -11.49 -34.61
CA ASN A 175 -6.54 -11.84 -36.04
C ASN A 175 -7.97 -12.00 -36.60
N GLU A 176 -8.94 -12.31 -35.74
CA GLU A 176 -10.36 -12.44 -36.08
C GLU A 176 -11.13 -11.11 -35.98
N GLY A 177 -10.48 -10.02 -35.54
CA GLY A 177 -11.11 -8.71 -35.32
C GLY A 177 -12.09 -8.69 -34.14
N ALA A 178 -11.99 -9.65 -33.23
CA ALA A 178 -12.79 -9.71 -32.02
C ALA A 178 -12.24 -8.75 -30.94
N SER A 179 -13.12 -8.22 -30.08
CA SER A 179 -12.73 -7.38 -28.94
C SER A 179 -11.89 -8.16 -27.92
N ASN A 180 -10.97 -7.47 -27.22
CA ASN A 180 -10.17 -7.98 -26.10
C ASN A 180 -11.06 -8.40 -24.90
N ASP A 181 -11.70 -9.56 -25.02
CA ASP A 181 -12.63 -10.15 -24.05
C ASP A 181 -12.14 -11.53 -23.61
N TYR A 182 -11.18 -11.53 -22.69
CA TYR A 182 -10.59 -12.75 -22.13
C TYR A 182 -11.61 -13.63 -21.41
N LEU A 183 -12.71 -13.09 -20.89
CA LEU A 183 -13.73 -13.89 -20.19
C LEU A 183 -14.49 -14.79 -21.16
N LYS A 184 -14.70 -14.30 -22.38
CA LYS A 184 -15.31 -15.08 -23.47
C LYS A 184 -14.33 -16.09 -24.07
N ALA A 185 -13.04 -15.74 -24.15
CA ALA A 185 -12.01 -16.58 -24.75
C ALA A 185 -11.50 -17.70 -23.82
N MET A 186 -11.57 -17.51 -22.50
CA MET A 186 -11.05 -18.46 -21.52
C MET A 186 -11.89 -19.73 -21.46
N LEU A 187 -11.20 -20.88 -21.47
CA LEU A 187 -11.83 -22.19 -21.31
C LEU A 187 -12.38 -22.37 -19.90
N THR A 188 -13.57 -22.99 -19.82
CA THR A 188 -14.16 -23.45 -18.56
C THR A 188 -13.39 -24.65 -17.99
N ASP A 189 -13.56 -24.93 -16.69
CA ASP A 189 -12.87 -26.05 -16.03
C ASP A 189 -13.20 -27.39 -16.70
N ALA A 190 -14.44 -27.59 -17.16
CA ALA A 190 -14.84 -28.78 -17.92
C ALA A 190 -14.07 -28.91 -19.25
N GLN A 191 -13.89 -27.80 -19.97
CA GLN A 191 -13.13 -27.77 -21.22
C GLN A 191 -11.63 -27.96 -20.98
N LEU A 192 -11.09 -27.45 -19.87
CA LEU A 192 -9.70 -27.69 -19.47
C LEU A 192 -9.46 -29.17 -19.16
N ILE A 193 -10.39 -29.81 -18.44
CA ILE A 193 -10.33 -31.25 -18.15
C ILE A 193 -10.27 -32.07 -19.45
N GLU A 194 -11.11 -31.72 -20.43
CA GLU A 194 -11.11 -32.41 -21.72
C GLU A 194 -9.83 -32.14 -22.52
N LYS A 195 -9.44 -30.87 -22.66
CA LYS A 195 -8.28 -30.43 -23.46
C LYS A 195 -6.97 -31.01 -22.95
N TYR A 196 -6.76 -30.98 -21.63
CA TYR A 196 -5.54 -31.47 -20.99
C TYR A 196 -5.66 -32.89 -20.44
N ARG A 197 -6.78 -33.57 -20.70
CA ARG A 197 -7.04 -34.96 -20.31
C ARG A 197 -6.92 -35.21 -18.81
N LEU A 198 -7.36 -34.25 -17.99
CA LEU A 198 -7.24 -34.28 -16.53
C LEU A 198 -8.22 -35.27 -15.85
N ASN A 199 -9.02 -36.01 -16.63
CA ASN A 199 -10.03 -36.94 -16.11
C ASN A 199 -9.49 -38.06 -15.21
N ARG A 200 -8.18 -38.33 -15.28
CA ARG A 200 -7.51 -39.37 -14.49
C ARG A 200 -6.62 -38.81 -13.38
N GLU A 201 -6.53 -37.49 -13.28
CA GLU A 201 -5.70 -36.80 -12.29
C GLU A 201 -6.43 -36.67 -10.95
N LEU A 202 -5.63 -36.53 -9.89
CA LEU A 202 -6.13 -36.32 -8.54
C LEU A 202 -6.85 -34.97 -8.42
N GLU A 203 -7.81 -34.88 -7.49
CA GLU A 203 -8.60 -33.65 -7.33
C GLU A 203 -7.72 -32.46 -6.95
N LYS A 204 -6.74 -32.68 -6.05
CA LYS A 204 -5.78 -31.65 -5.62
C LYS A 204 -4.91 -31.14 -6.74
N TYR A 205 -4.43 -32.03 -7.62
CA TYR A 205 -3.71 -31.63 -8.83
C TYR A 205 -4.58 -30.75 -9.74
N LYS A 206 -5.84 -31.14 -9.99
CA LYS A 206 -6.77 -30.34 -10.82
C LYS A 206 -7.06 -28.97 -10.23
N GLU A 207 -7.25 -28.87 -8.91
CA GLU A 207 -7.43 -27.59 -8.20
C GLU A 207 -6.24 -26.66 -8.44
N GLY A 208 -5.02 -27.16 -8.20
CA GLY A 208 -3.80 -26.41 -8.46
C GLY A 208 -3.69 -25.99 -9.93
N PHE A 209 -3.97 -26.92 -10.84
CA PHE A 209 -3.93 -26.69 -12.29
C PHE A 209 -4.87 -25.57 -12.74
N PHE A 210 -6.14 -25.58 -12.31
CA PHE A 210 -7.09 -24.54 -12.70
C PHE A 210 -6.70 -23.16 -12.16
N GLU A 211 -6.21 -23.10 -10.91
CA GLU A 211 -5.74 -21.86 -10.32
C GLU A 211 -4.52 -21.31 -11.06
N GLY A 212 -3.49 -22.16 -11.27
CA GLY A 212 -2.29 -21.82 -12.01
C GLY A 212 -2.63 -21.32 -13.42
N TYR A 213 -3.48 -22.06 -14.14
CA TYR A 213 -3.94 -21.70 -15.48
C TYR A 213 -4.61 -20.32 -15.51
N LYS A 214 -5.63 -20.10 -14.67
CA LYS A 214 -6.41 -18.85 -14.66
C LYS A 214 -5.55 -17.64 -14.26
N SER A 215 -4.61 -17.84 -13.33
CA SER A 215 -3.78 -16.76 -12.77
C SER A 215 -2.89 -16.08 -13.81
N VAL A 216 -2.41 -16.82 -14.82
CA VAL A 216 -1.49 -16.29 -15.85
C VAL A 216 -2.16 -16.06 -17.21
N TYR A 217 -3.23 -16.80 -17.52
CA TYR A 217 -3.91 -16.73 -18.82
C TYR A 217 -4.33 -15.30 -19.18
N ILE A 218 -4.93 -14.56 -18.23
CA ILE A 218 -5.43 -13.20 -18.48
C ILE A 218 -4.28 -12.25 -18.86
N ALA A 219 -3.15 -12.36 -18.16
CA ALA A 219 -1.99 -11.50 -18.39
C ALA A 219 -1.38 -11.75 -19.76
N GLU A 220 -1.16 -13.02 -20.12
CA GLU A 220 -0.56 -13.39 -21.41
C GLU A 220 -1.54 -13.19 -22.58
N TYR A 221 -2.85 -13.36 -22.38
CA TYR A 221 -3.87 -13.00 -23.36
C TYR A 221 -3.80 -11.51 -23.71
N LYS A 222 -3.89 -10.64 -22.69
CA LYS A 222 -3.87 -9.18 -22.90
C LYS A 222 -2.57 -8.72 -23.54
N LYS A 223 -1.46 -9.32 -23.12
CA LYS A 223 -0.13 -9.05 -23.68
C LYS A 223 -0.05 -9.46 -25.15
N ALA A 224 -0.43 -10.68 -25.52
CA ALA A 224 -0.33 -11.15 -26.89
C ALA A 224 -1.31 -10.43 -27.86
N TYR A 225 -2.53 -10.14 -27.41
CA TYR A 225 -3.49 -9.32 -28.17
C TYR A 225 -2.87 -7.94 -28.48
N ARG A 226 -2.27 -7.32 -27.46
CA ARG A 226 -1.60 -6.01 -27.60
C ARG A 226 -0.33 -6.07 -28.44
N GLU A 227 0.48 -7.10 -28.30
CA GLU A 227 1.69 -7.29 -29.12
C GLU A 227 1.31 -7.45 -30.60
N ALA A 228 0.26 -8.23 -30.90
CA ALA A 228 -0.25 -8.40 -32.25
C ALA A 228 -0.80 -7.08 -32.83
N LEU A 229 -1.57 -6.32 -32.04
CA LEU A 229 -2.00 -4.98 -32.38
C LEU A 229 -0.83 -4.03 -32.64
N SER A 230 0.19 -4.05 -31.77
CA SER A 230 1.38 -3.22 -31.92
C SER A 230 2.17 -3.59 -33.18
N ALA A 231 2.23 -4.87 -33.53
CA ALA A 231 2.88 -5.37 -34.73
C ALA A 231 2.11 -5.00 -36.01
N GLU A 232 0.77 -5.09 -36.03
CA GLU A 232 -0.04 -4.61 -37.17
C GLU A 232 0.08 -3.09 -37.33
N LEU A 233 0.12 -2.35 -36.22
CA LEU A 233 0.38 -0.91 -36.23
C LEU A 233 1.81 -0.57 -36.71
N MET A 234 2.77 -1.48 -36.54
CA MET A 234 4.13 -1.36 -37.10
C MET A 234 4.19 -1.76 -38.58
N GLU A 235 3.46 -2.78 -39.01
CA GLU A 235 3.48 -3.28 -40.39
C GLU A 235 2.65 -2.39 -41.34
N SER A 236 1.60 -1.74 -40.82
CA SER A 236 0.84 -0.70 -41.55
C SER A 236 1.58 0.63 -41.70
N THR A 237 2.71 0.81 -41.01
CA THR A 237 3.56 2.00 -41.13
C THR A 237 4.97 1.58 -41.53
N GLY A 238 5.18 1.43 -42.85
CA GLY A 238 6.50 1.09 -43.40
C GLY A 238 7.64 1.85 -42.71
N GLU A 239 8.69 1.12 -42.34
CA GLU A 239 9.91 1.63 -41.72
C GLU A 239 10.40 2.89 -42.44
N SER A 240 10.20 4.04 -41.78
CA SER A 240 11.03 5.26 -41.91
C SER A 240 10.58 6.36 -40.95
N ASP A 241 9.34 6.38 -40.48
CA ASP A 241 8.86 7.42 -39.56
C ASP A 241 7.63 6.89 -38.83
N ASN A 242 7.73 6.60 -37.53
CA ASN A 242 6.62 6.06 -36.71
C ASN A 242 5.56 7.15 -36.43
N GLY A 243 5.19 7.91 -37.46
CA GLY A 243 4.36 9.11 -37.38
C GLY A 243 4.79 10.05 -36.25
N GLY A 244 6.09 10.22 -35.99
CA GLY A 244 6.61 11.06 -34.90
C GLY A 244 6.39 10.55 -33.46
N TYR A 245 5.94 9.31 -33.25
CA TYR A 245 5.80 8.72 -31.92
C TYR A 245 7.13 8.14 -31.41
N THR A 246 7.40 8.37 -30.12
CA THR A 246 8.54 7.81 -29.38
C THR A 246 8.07 6.64 -28.52
N SER A 247 8.81 5.52 -28.54
CA SER A 247 8.56 4.39 -27.64
C SER A 247 9.02 4.74 -26.22
N VAL A 248 8.13 4.55 -25.26
CA VAL A 248 8.39 4.70 -23.83
C VAL A 248 8.38 3.31 -23.19
N THR A 249 9.48 2.91 -22.58
CA THR A 249 9.67 1.56 -22.00
C THR A 249 10.00 1.63 -20.51
N MET A 250 10.11 0.47 -19.87
CA MET A 250 10.45 0.36 -18.45
C MET A 250 11.88 0.82 -18.11
N GLU A 251 12.77 0.92 -19.10
CA GLU A 251 14.14 1.42 -18.90
C GLU A 251 14.18 2.95 -18.70
N GLY A 252 13.05 3.63 -18.93
CA GLY A 252 12.96 5.08 -18.95
C GLY A 252 13.15 5.62 -20.37
N SER A 253 12.60 6.81 -20.64
CA SER A 253 12.61 7.41 -21.97
C SER A 253 12.40 8.91 -21.89
N THR A 254 12.91 9.65 -22.88
CA THR A 254 12.59 11.08 -23.07
C THR A 254 11.86 11.24 -24.39
N VAL A 255 10.67 11.80 -24.33
CA VAL A 255 9.84 12.11 -25.50
C VAL A 255 9.98 13.60 -25.78
N ASN A 256 10.59 13.97 -26.90
CA ASN A 256 10.71 15.37 -27.30
C ASN A 256 9.51 15.79 -28.16
N SER A 257 9.16 17.07 -28.12
CA SER A 257 8.24 17.64 -29.08
C SER A 257 8.81 17.65 -30.50
N THR A 258 7.91 17.68 -31.47
CA THR A 258 8.24 17.85 -32.90
C THR A 258 9.15 19.03 -33.22
N ASP A 259 9.15 20.09 -32.39
CA ASP A 259 10.02 21.27 -32.52
C ASP A 259 11.25 21.26 -31.58
N ASN A 260 11.43 20.21 -30.76
CA ASN A 260 12.48 20.05 -29.73
C ASN A 260 12.55 21.20 -28.70
N VAL A 261 11.42 21.85 -28.40
CA VAL A 261 11.34 22.94 -27.41
C VAL A 261 10.83 22.46 -26.05
N THR A 262 10.01 21.41 -26.04
CA THR A 262 9.54 20.76 -24.81
C THR A 262 9.85 19.28 -24.84
N SER A 263 9.94 18.67 -23.66
CA SER A 263 10.14 17.24 -23.53
C SER A 263 9.38 16.69 -22.34
N MET A 264 9.14 15.39 -22.38
CA MET A 264 8.54 14.62 -21.31
C MET A 264 9.49 13.48 -20.92
N VAL A 265 9.89 13.44 -19.66
CA VAL A 265 10.86 12.49 -19.13
C VAL A 265 10.15 11.45 -18.27
N PHE A 266 10.30 10.19 -18.67
CA PHE A 266 9.89 9.01 -17.94
C PHE A 266 11.15 8.39 -17.32
N GLU A 267 11.26 8.42 -16.00
CA GLU A 267 12.36 7.75 -15.30
C GLU A 267 12.21 6.23 -15.39
N GLN A 268 13.30 5.50 -15.12
CA GLN A 268 13.26 4.04 -15.09
C GLN A 268 12.18 3.52 -14.14
N GLY A 269 11.35 2.59 -14.62
CA GLY A 269 10.22 2.03 -13.89
C GLY A 269 8.98 2.92 -13.81
N SER A 270 8.93 4.06 -14.53
CA SER A 270 7.72 4.88 -14.59
C SER A 270 6.56 4.16 -15.29
N VAL A 271 6.87 3.29 -16.25
CA VAL A 271 5.91 2.41 -16.94
C VAL A 271 6.46 0.99 -16.96
N TYR A 272 5.59 -0.03 -16.98
CA TYR A 272 6.01 -1.44 -17.14
C TYR A 272 5.85 -1.96 -18.56
N LEU A 273 4.89 -1.42 -19.29
CA LEU A 273 4.56 -1.85 -20.64
C LEU A 273 5.08 -0.79 -21.62
N GLN A 274 5.51 -1.25 -22.79
CA GLN A 274 5.94 -0.36 -23.85
C GLN A 274 4.74 0.43 -24.38
N ASN A 275 4.89 1.76 -24.41
CA ASN A 275 3.87 2.70 -24.88
C ASN A 275 4.45 3.58 -25.99
N TYR A 276 3.60 4.25 -26.74
CA TYR A 276 4.00 5.16 -27.81
C TYR A 276 3.38 6.54 -27.57
N ILE A 277 4.23 7.55 -27.46
CA ILE A 277 3.82 8.92 -27.13
C ILE A 277 4.37 9.88 -28.16
N ARG A 278 3.55 10.86 -28.57
CA ARG A 278 3.95 11.97 -29.45
C ARG A 278 3.58 13.30 -28.81
N ILE A 279 4.46 14.28 -28.90
CA ILE A 279 4.22 15.64 -28.43
C ILE A 279 4.22 16.60 -29.63
N GLU A 280 3.07 17.19 -29.92
CA GLU A 280 2.87 18.07 -31.06
C GLU A 280 2.69 19.52 -30.61
N LYS A 281 3.38 20.44 -31.27
CA LYS A 281 3.17 21.86 -31.04
C LYS A 281 1.90 22.32 -31.76
N SER A 282 1.03 23.03 -31.05
CA SER A 282 -0.07 23.81 -31.62
C SER A 282 0.28 25.30 -31.60
N ASP A 283 0.12 25.96 -32.75
CA ASP A 283 0.30 27.41 -32.90
C ASP A 283 -0.93 28.22 -32.44
N GLU A 284 -1.96 27.55 -31.90
CA GLU A 284 -3.16 28.20 -31.40
C GLU A 284 -2.85 29.12 -30.21
N LYS A 285 -3.61 30.22 -30.15
CA LYS A 285 -3.59 31.16 -29.03
C LYS A 285 -4.81 30.94 -28.17
N ILE A 286 -4.60 30.91 -26.86
CA ILE A 286 -5.67 30.78 -25.88
C ILE A 286 -6.52 32.06 -25.92
N SER A 287 -7.84 31.90 -25.97
CA SER A 287 -8.77 33.02 -26.00
C SER A 287 -8.67 33.88 -24.73
N LYS A 288 -9.07 35.16 -24.81
CA LYS A 288 -9.06 36.06 -23.64
C LYS A 288 -10.05 35.59 -22.57
N GLU A 289 -11.16 35.03 -23.01
CA GLU A 289 -12.22 34.45 -22.19
C GLU A 289 -11.69 33.26 -21.39
N GLU A 290 -10.93 32.36 -22.03
CA GLU A 290 -10.33 31.20 -21.39
C GLU A 290 -9.17 31.56 -20.43
N LEU A 291 -8.40 32.60 -20.75
CA LEU A 291 -7.39 33.16 -19.84
C LEU A 291 -8.02 33.94 -18.67
N LYS A 292 -9.33 34.24 -18.73
CA LYS A 292 -10.12 34.97 -17.71
C LYS A 292 -9.51 36.30 -17.25
N GLY A 293 -8.64 36.89 -18.08
CA GLY A 293 -7.82 38.04 -17.69
C GLY A 293 -6.87 37.77 -16.51
N ARG A 294 -6.72 36.52 -16.05
CA ARG A 294 -5.83 36.08 -14.97
C ARG A 294 -4.48 35.60 -15.52
N TYR A 295 -4.52 34.79 -16.56
CA TYR A 295 -3.33 34.15 -17.11
C TYR A 295 -2.71 34.91 -18.28
N ILE A 296 -1.40 34.78 -18.45
CA ILE A 296 -0.67 35.17 -19.67
C ILE A 296 -0.04 33.91 -20.26
N GLN A 297 -0.40 33.59 -21.51
CA GLN A 297 0.25 32.50 -22.25
C GLN A 297 1.69 32.88 -22.62
N VAL A 298 2.66 32.06 -22.22
CA VAL A 298 4.10 32.29 -22.48
C VAL A 298 4.79 31.17 -23.25
N SER A 299 4.11 30.04 -23.49
CA SER A 299 4.53 29.02 -24.45
C SER A 299 3.47 28.78 -25.51
N ASN A 300 3.80 27.99 -26.53
CA ASN A 300 2.79 27.34 -27.36
C ASN A 300 2.02 26.28 -26.57
N ILE A 301 0.89 25.85 -27.10
CA ILE A 301 0.18 24.68 -26.57
C ILE A 301 0.87 23.43 -27.14
N TYR A 302 1.07 22.41 -26.31
CA TYR A 302 1.67 21.15 -26.69
C TYR A 302 0.72 19.99 -26.40
N ASN A 303 0.34 19.30 -27.46
CA ASN A 303 -0.61 18.19 -27.43
C ASN A 303 0.15 16.88 -27.27
N VAL A 304 -0.08 16.22 -26.15
CA VAL A 304 0.50 14.91 -25.84
C VAL A 304 -0.49 13.84 -26.24
N ASN A 305 -0.14 13.07 -27.26
CA ASN A 305 -0.96 12.01 -27.83
C ASN A 305 -0.40 10.65 -27.44
N LEU A 306 -1.28 9.76 -26.97
CA LEU A 306 -0.97 8.35 -26.69
C LEU A 306 -1.45 7.51 -27.87
N LYS A 307 -0.64 6.54 -28.32
CA LYS A 307 -1.03 5.55 -29.33
C LYS A 307 -1.28 4.21 -28.65
N ASN A 308 -2.49 4.06 -28.12
CA ASN A 308 -3.05 2.82 -27.54
C ASN A 308 -4.59 2.81 -27.64
N GLU A 309 -5.22 1.64 -27.46
CA GLU A 309 -6.68 1.51 -27.53
C GLU A 309 -7.36 2.01 -26.25
N GLU A 310 -6.68 1.87 -25.11
CA GLU A 310 -7.24 2.23 -23.81
C GLU A 310 -7.37 3.75 -23.63
N GLY A 311 -6.62 4.55 -24.38
CA GLY A 311 -6.58 6.02 -24.26
C GLY A 311 -5.83 6.52 -23.02
N TYR A 312 -5.20 5.61 -22.25
CA TYR A 312 -4.44 5.94 -21.05
C TYR A 312 -3.24 5.00 -20.85
N ILE A 313 -2.28 5.41 -20.02
CA ILE A 313 -1.18 4.57 -19.54
C ILE A 313 -1.13 4.60 -18.02
N ASN A 314 -0.73 3.47 -17.43
CA ASN A 314 -0.47 3.41 -16.00
C ASN A 314 0.96 3.87 -15.71
N VAL A 315 1.08 4.81 -14.78
CA VAL A 315 2.32 5.48 -14.42
C VAL A 315 2.58 5.27 -12.93
N TYR A 316 3.78 4.78 -12.63
CA TYR A 316 4.17 4.36 -11.28
C TYR A 316 5.16 5.32 -10.62
N LYS A 317 5.71 6.25 -11.39
CA LYS A 317 6.57 7.35 -10.93
C LYS A 317 6.18 8.64 -11.65
N PRO A 318 6.31 9.81 -11.00
CA PRO A 318 5.95 11.07 -11.62
C PRO A 318 6.68 11.31 -12.94
N ILE A 319 5.97 11.89 -13.90
CA ILE A 319 6.50 12.29 -15.21
C ILE A 319 6.91 13.76 -15.13
N LYS A 320 8.08 14.09 -15.69
CA LYS A 320 8.56 15.49 -15.75
C LYS A 320 8.31 16.05 -17.13
N MET A 321 7.57 17.16 -17.23
CA MET A 321 7.36 17.88 -18.48
C MET A 321 8.11 19.21 -18.46
N THR A 322 9.09 19.35 -19.36
CA THR A 322 10.01 20.50 -19.37
C THR A 322 9.72 21.42 -20.55
N PHE A 323 9.73 22.72 -20.33
CA PHE A 323 9.61 23.75 -21.37
C PHE A 323 10.76 24.73 -21.27
N LYS A 324 11.23 25.27 -22.40
CA LYS A 324 12.09 26.47 -22.37
C LYS A 324 11.31 27.65 -21.80
N TYR A 325 11.85 28.29 -20.78
CA TYR A 325 11.22 29.42 -20.11
C TYR A 325 12.24 30.29 -19.39
N ILE A 326 12.17 31.59 -19.66
CA ILE A 326 12.88 32.63 -18.91
C ILE A 326 11.85 33.70 -18.58
N GLY A 327 11.53 33.87 -17.30
CA GLY A 327 10.50 34.81 -16.88
C GLY A 327 10.31 34.81 -15.37
N PRO A 328 9.23 35.46 -14.87
CA PRO A 328 8.96 35.54 -13.44
C PRO A 328 8.56 34.19 -12.82
N ASN A 329 8.67 34.10 -11.49
CA ASN A 329 8.45 32.88 -10.70
C ASN A 329 6.98 32.48 -10.53
N ASN A 330 6.04 33.33 -10.95
CA ASN A 330 4.61 33.05 -10.94
C ASN A 330 4.13 32.34 -12.22
N ALA A 331 5.05 31.74 -12.99
CA ALA A 331 4.71 30.83 -14.06
C ALA A 331 4.49 29.41 -13.55
N GLY A 332 3.79 28.62 -14.37
CA GLY A 332 3.51 27.23 -14.12
C GLY A 332 3.28 26.46 -15.41
N VAL A 333 3.46 25.15 -15.35
CA VAL A 333 2.95 24.21 -16.35
C VAL A 333 1.51 23.89 -16.01
N TYR A 334 0.64 24.06 -17.00
CA TYR A 334 -0.79 23.82 -16.89
C TYR A 334 -1.24 22.82 -17.96
N LYS A 335 -2.23 21.98 -17.61
CA LYS A 335 -2.98 21.14 -18.56
C LYS A 335 -4.39 21.65 -18.70
N LYS A 336 -4.89 21.62 -19.92
CA LYS A 336 -6.28 21.99 -20.20
C LYS A 336 -7.23 20.91 -19.69
N THR A 337 -8.32 21.36 -19.10
CA THR A 337 -9.44 20.53 -18.62
C THR A 337 -10.75 21.19 -19.01
N ASP A 338 -11.86 20.48 -18.87
CA ASP A 338 -13.21 21.00 -19.16
C ASP A 338 -13.58 22.23 -18.32
N ILE A 339 -12.92 22.41 -17.16
CA ILE A 339 -13.19 23.48 -16.19
C ILE A 339 -12.14 24.60 -16.22
N GLY A 340 -11.12 24.46 -17.07
CA GLY A 340 -10.04 25.44 -17.24
C GLY A 340 -8.65 24.81 -17.14
N TRP A 341 -7.67 25.60 -16.68
CA TRP A 341 -6.26 25.21 -16.64
C TRP A 341 -5.88 24.61 -15.28
N LEU A 342 -5.51 23.33 -15.27
CA LEU A 342 -5.04 22.63 -14.08
C LEU A 342 -3.53 22.80 -13.93
N TYR A 343 -3.09 23.39 -12.83
CA TYR A 343 -1.67 23.58 -12.52
C TYR A 343 -0.99 22.25 -12.09
N TYR A 344 0.25 22.04 -12.53
CA TYR A 344 1.17 21.04 -11.98
C TYR A 344 2.31 21.70 -11.23
N SER A 345 2.81 21.03 -10.18
CA SER A 345 3.94 21.54 -9.39
C SER A 345 5.12 21.83 -10.31
N SER A 346 5.50 23.10 -10.38
CA SER A 346 6.43 23.62 -11.37
C SER A 346 7.65 24.23 -10.72
N ILE A 347 8.84 23.86 -11.22
CA ILE A 347 10.12 24.37 -10.77
C ILE A 347 10.81 25.06 -11.94
N ILE A 348 11.26 26.30 -11.75
CA ILE A 348 12.03 27.04 -12.75
C ILE A 348 13.51 26.79 -12.50
N ASN A 349 14.21 26.26 -13.51
CA ASN A 349 15.61 25.91 -13.46
C ASN A 349 16.34 26.61 -14.61
N GLY A 350 16.94 27.78 -14.33
CA GLY A 350 17.71 28.54 -15.32
C GLY A 350 16.84 29.03 -16.48
N ASP A 351 16.99 28.40 -17.64
CA ASP A 351 16.26 28.70 -18.88
C ASP A 351 15.10 27.74 -19.17
N SER A 352 14.67 26.99 -18.16
CA SER A 352 13.58 26.02 -18.28
C SER A 352 12.60 26.09 -17.11
N ILE A 353 11.38 25.62 -17.35
CA ILE A 353 10.38 25.31 -16.33
C ILE A 353 9.98 23.84 -16.47
N GLU A 354 10.01 23.11 -15.36
CA GLU A 354 9.66 21.70 -15.29
C GLU A 354 8.38 21.54 -14.45
N GLY A 355 7.35 20.95 -15.02
CA GLY A 355 6.12 20.55 -14.33
C GLY A 355 6.15 19.06 -13.98
N THR A 356 5.78 18.72 -12.74
CA THR A 356 5.69 17.33 -12.28
C THR A 356 4.25 16.82 -12.41
N ILE A 357 4.06 15.81 -13.25
CA ILE A 357 2.79 15.13 -13.48
C ILE A 357 2.78 13.84 -12.64
N ASP A 358 1.98 13.86 -11.59
CA ASP A 358 1.86 12.78 -10.60
C ASP A 358 0.48 12.11 -10.71
N GLU A 359 0.21 11.62 -11.93
CA GLU A 359 -1.02 10.92 -12.30
C GLU A 359 -0.72 9.41 -12.37
N ARG A 360 -1.56 8.57 -11.74
CA ARG A 360 -1.43 7.11 -11.85
C ARG A 360 -1.96 6.60 -13.18
N THR A 361 -3.03 7.23 -13.66
CA THR A 361 -3.64 6.98 -14.96
C THR A 361 -3.44 8.22 -15.82
N TYR A 362 -2.50 8.15 -16.75
CA TYR A 362 -2.13 9.27 -17.60
C TYR A 362 -2.80 9.18 -18.98
N ILE A 363 -3.52 10.23 -19.39
CA ILE A 363 -4.35 10.26 -20.61
C ILE A 363 -3.82 11.20 -21.71
N GLY A 364 -2.61 11.74 -21.58
CA GLY A 364 -2.13 12.78 -22.50
C GLY A 364 -2.80 14.13 -22.25
N GLY A 365 -3.04 14.91 -23.31
CA GLY A 365 -3.78 16.18 -23.28
C GLY A 365 -2.99 17.41 -23.74
N GLU A 366 -3.59 18.59 -23.60
CA GLU A 366 -3.00 19.87 -24.02
C GLU A 366 -2.28 20.56 -22.85
N TYR A 367 -0.99 20.85 -23.02
CA TYR A 367 -0.16 21.48 -21.98
C TYR A 367 0.38 22.83 -22.43
N VAL A 368 0.55 23.75 -21.49
CA VAL A 368 1.02 25.10 -21.76
C VAL A 368 1.70 25.70 -20.52
N VAL A 369 2.63 26.62 -20.74
CA VAL A 369 3.17 27.47 -19.68
C VAL A 369 2.38 28.77 -19.62
N LEU A 370 1.80 29.05 -18.45
CA LEU A 370 1.08 30.29 -18.17
C LEU A 370 1.74 31.03 -17.01
N ILE A 371 1.75 32.35 -17.07
CA ILE A 371 1.98 33.22 -15.91
C ILE A 371 0.63 33.52 -15.26
N ASP A 372 0.52 33.27 -13.95
CA ASP A 372 -0.65 33.66 -13.17
C ASP A 372 -0.45 35.06 -12.55
N LYS A 373 -1.17 36.06 -13.07
CA LYS A 373 -1.07 37.44 -12.56
C LYS A 373 -1.66 37.63 -11.18
N GLN A 374 -2.48 36.69 -10.72
CA GLN A 374 -3.13 36.74 -9.41
C GLN A 374 -2.36 35.95 -8.35
N ASP A 375 -1.33 35.21 -8.75
CA ASP A 375 -0.45 34.54 -7.81
C ASP A 375 0.38 35.57 -7.03
N LYS A 376 0.05 35.72 -5.76
CA LYS A 376 0.74 36.59 -4.80
C LYS A 376 1.75 35.82 -3.94
N GLY A 377 1.83 34.50 -4.09
CA GLY A 377 2.53 33.62 -3.15
C GLY A 377 1.87 33.57 -1.77
N LEU A 378 2.48 32.79 -0.88
CA LEU A 378 2.09 32.64 0.53
C LEU A 378 3.31 32.98 1.38
N ALA A 379 3.18 34.00 2.24
CA ALA A 379 4.34 34.63 2.89
C ALA A 379 4.96 33.82 4.04
N ASP A 380 4.24 32.84 4.57
CA ASP A 380 4.56 32.12 5.82
C ASP A 380 4.71 30.60 5.62
N ILE A 381 4.84 30.14 4.36
CA ILE A 381 4.93 28.72 4.03
C ILE A 381 6.36 28.23 3.76
N ASP A 382 7.35 29.13 3.75
CA ASP A 382 8.70 28.80 3.26
C ASP A 382 9.40 27.67 4.04
N GLU A 383 9.16 27.57 5.34
CA GLU A 383 9.71 26.54 6.24
C GLU A 383 8.71 25.42 6.57
N ASN A 384 7.50 25.46 6.01
CA ASN A 384 6.48 24.46 6.31
C ASN A 384 6.78 23.12 5.61
N TRP A 385 6.52 22.02 6.30
CA TRP A 385 6.78 20.65 5.82
C TRP A 385 5.91 20.25 4.61
N ALA A 386 4.74 20.88 4.44
CA ALA A 386 3.80 20.68 3.33
C ALA A 386 3.85 21.82 2.30
N LYS A 387 4.95 22.59 2.24
CA LYS A 387 5.08 23.78 1.39
C LYS A 387 4.66 23.55 -0.05
N ASP A 388 5.21 22.52 -0.69
CA ASP A 388 5.00 22.28 -2.12
C ASP A 388 3.54 21.87 -2.39
N GLU A 389 2.97 21.06 -1.50
CA GLU A 389 1.57 20.63 -1.58
C GLU A 389 0.60 21.80 -1.35
N VAL A 390 0.89 22.66 -0.37
CA VAL A 390 0.10 23.87 -0.11
C VAL A 390 0.16 24.82 -1.31
N ILE A 391 1.34 25.06 -1.88
CA ILE A 391 1.49 25.91 -3.07
C ILE A 391 0.74 25.30 -4.26
N LEU A 392 0.86 23.99 -4.49
CA LEU A 392 0.14 23.28 -5.55
C LEU A 392 -1.37 23.46 -5.42
N MET A 393 -1.91 23.22 -4.24
CA MET A 393 -3.34 23.35 -3.98
C MET A 393 -3.82 24.80 -4.08
N ALA A 394 -3.01 25.76 -3.65
CA ALA A 394 -3.33 27.18 -3.75
C ALA A 394 -3.37 27.63 -5.22
N LYS A 395 -2.39 27.21 -6.03
CA LYS A 395 -2.36 27.49 -7.48
C LYS A 395 -3.47 26.80 -8.27
N ARG A 396 -4.08 25.75 -7.72
CA ARG A 396 -5.29 25.10 -8.24
C ARG A 396 -6.60 25.75 -7.77
N ASP A 397 -6.52 26.83 -6.99
CA ASP A 397 -7.65 27.49 -6.32
C ASP A 397 -8.45 26.56 -5.39
N TRP A 398 -7.84 25.46 -4.93
CA TRP A 398 -8.48 24.49 -4.02
C TRP A 398 -8.45 24.98 -2.58
N ILE A 399 -7.34 25.59 -2.18
CA ILE A 399 -7.18 26.28 -0.90
C ILE A 399 -6.78 27.73 -1.15
N ASN A 400 -7.07 28.61 -0.19
CA ASN A 400 -6.73 30.02 -0.29
C ASN A 400 -5.98 30.48 0.97
N GLY A 401 -5.04 31.41 0.78
CA GLY A 401 -4.48 32.22 1.86
C GLY A 401 -5.44 33.32 2.30
N TYR A 402 -5.03 34.04 3.34
CA TYR A 402 -5.72 35.20 3.87
C TYR A 402 -5.37 36.46 3.08
N GLU A 403 -6.16 37.52 3.25
CA GLU A 403 -5.96 38.80 2.56
C GLU A 403 -4.59 39.46 2.86
N ASP A 404 -4.01 39.13 4.01
CA ASP A 404 -2.68 39.57 4.44
C ASP A 404 -1.53 38.83 3.74
N GLY A 405 -1.84 37.84 2.89
CA GLY A 405 -0.86 37.01 2.17
C GLY A 405 -0.35 35.80 2.95
N SER A 406 -0.84 35.56 4.17
CA SER A 406 -0.50 34.37 4.95
C SER A 406 -1.36 33.15 4.57
N PHE A 407 -0.85 31.95 4.78
CA PHE A 407 -1.61 30.70 4.75
C PHE A 407 -2.01 30.22 6.15
N ARG A 408 -1.19 30.53 7.14
CA ARG A 408 -1.27 30.08 8.54
C ARG A 408 -1.33 28.56 8.65
N PRO A 409 -0.24 27.86 8.28
CA PRO A 409 -0.25 26.40 8.17
C PRO A 409 -0.63 25.69 9.47
N ASP A 410 -0.13 26.18 10.61
CA ASP A 410 -0.36 25.59 11.94
C ASP A 410 -1.74 25.91 12.55
N ASP A 411 -2.49 26.85 11.95
CA ASP A 411 -3.82 27.21 12.42
C ASP A 411 -4.78 26.04 12.25
N LYS A 412 -5.72 25.92 13.17
CA LYS A 412 -6.78 24.91 13.10
C LYS A 412 -7.81 25.31 12.07
N ILE A 413 -8.26 24.35 11.27
CA ILE A 413 -9.27 24.62 10.25
C ILE A 413 -10.67 24.53 10.84
N THR A 414 -11.50 25.51 10.50
CA THR A 414 -12.92 25.53 10.86
C THR A 414 -13.73 24.61 9.96
N ARG A 415 -14.91 24.17 10.45
CA ARG A 415 -15.85 23.37 9.65
C ARG A 415 -16.29 24.07 8.36
N ALA A 416 -16.46 25.39 8.41
CA ALA A 416 -16.82 26.18 7.24
C ALA A 416 -15.68 26.21 6.20
N GLU A 417 -14.44 26.45 6.62
CA GLU A 417 -13.29 26.41 5.73
C GLU A 417 -13.11 25.03 5.10
N PHE A 418 -13.24 23.96 5.90
CA PHE A 418 -13.13 22.60 5.38
C PHE A 418 -14.20 22.32 4.30
N ALA A 419 -15.44 22.76 4.52
CA ALA A 419 -16.50 22.64 3.52
C ALA A 419 -16.19 23.42 2.23
N VAL A 420 -15.57 24.61 2.34
CA VAL A 420 -15.14 25.41 1.17
C VAL A 420 -14.02 24.70 0.40
N ILE A 421 -13.06 24.07 1.08
CA ILE A 421 -12.01 23.29 0.42
C ILE A 421 -12.64 22.13 -0.37
N LEU A 422 -13.56 21.38 0.24
CA LEU A 422 -14.30 20.31 -0.45
C LEU A 422 -15.05 20.83 -1.67
N TYR A 423 -15.75 21.96 -1.52
CA TYR A 423 -16.48 22.60 -2.61
C TYR A 423 -15.58 22.93 -3.81
N ASN A 424 -14.37 23.42 -3.55
CA ASN A 424 -13.41 23.78 -4.60
C ASN A 424 -12.79 22.54 -5.26
N ILE A 425 -12.30 21.58 -4.47
CA ILE A 425 -11.65 20.36 -4.99
C ILE A 425 -12.63 19.55 -5.84
N MET A 426 -13.88 19.46 -5.42
CA MET A 426 -14.90 18.71 -6.13
C MET A 426 -15.50 19.46 -7.33
N GLY A 427 -15.07 20.71 -7.59
CA GLY A 427 -15.56 21.50 -8.71
C GLY A 427 -17.04 21.89 -8.62
N TRP A 428 -17.61 21.92 -7.41
CA TRP A 428 -19.05 22.15 -7.20
C TRP A 428 -19.50 23.57 -7.58
N TYR A 429 -18.58 24.51 -7.72
CA TYR A 429 -18.85 25.85 -8.25
C TYR A 429 -19.41 25.86 -9.68
N ASN A 430 -19.25 24.76 -10.43
CA ASN A 430 -19.79 24.63 -11.79
C ASN A 430 -21.30 24.32 -11.82
N TYR A 431 -21.93 23.99 -10.69
CA TYR A 431 -23.36 23.67 -10.63
C TYR A 431 -24.29 24.90 -10.58
N ASN A 432 -23.78 26.12 -10.81
CA ASN A 432 -24.55 27.36 -10.83
C ASN A 432 -25.45 27.56 -9.59
N ILE A 433 -24.90 27.26 -8.41
CA ILE A 433 -25.62 27.39 -7.14
C ILE A 433 -25.93 28.87 -6.87
N PRO A 434 -27.21 29.25 -6.63
CA PRO A 434 -27.60 30.64 -6.36
C PRO A 434 -26.88 31.24 -5.14
N ASP A 435 -26.68 32.55 -5.12
CA ASP A 435 -26.07 33.26 -3.96
C ASP A 435 -27.00 33.28 -2.73
N ASP A 436 -28.31 33.13 -2.94
CA ASP A 436 -29.37 33.23 -1.93
C ASP A 436 -29.86 31.86 -1.43
N VAL A 437 -29.02 30.81 -1.54
CA VAL A 437 -29.34 29.50 -0.98
C VAL A 437 -29.70 29.57 0.50
N THR A 438 -30.81 28.90 0.84
CA THR A 438 -31.30 28.84 2.22
C THR A 438 -30.81 27.56 2.89
N LEU A 439 -30.08 27.73 3.99
CA LEU A 439 -29.69 26.65 4.90
C LEU A 439 -30.68 26.62 6.08
N THR A 440 -31.03 25.42 6.53
CA THR A 440 -31.94 25.21 7.67
C THR A 440 -31.26 25.31 9.04
N PHE A 441 -29.94 25.53 9.07
CA PHE A 441 -29.18 25.64 10.32
C PHE A 441 -29.43 26.96 11.04
N SER A 442 -29.58 26.89 12.36
CA SER A 442 -29.87 28.05 13.22
C SER A 442 -28.75 29.10 13.22
N ASP A 443 -27.51 28.70 12.92
CA ASP A 443 -26.31 29.52 12.87
C ASP A 443 -25.80 29.76 11.44
N ALA A 444 -26.60 29.49 10.41
CA ALA A 444 -26.25 29.73 9.01
C ALA A 444 -25.95 31.21 8.68
N TYR A 445 -26.39 32.15 9.53
CA TYR A 445 -26.06 33.57 9.39
C TYR A 445 -24.58 33.88 9.62
N GLN A 446 -23.83 32.99 10.28
CA GLN A 446 -22.39 33.12 10.49
C GLN A 446 -21.59 32.77 9.23
N LEU A 447 -22.22 32.15 8.23
CA LEU A 447 -21.61 31.84 6.94
C LEU A 447 -21.77 33.04 5.99
N GLY A 448 -20.66 33.50 5.39
CA GLY A 448 -20.72 34.37 4.22
C GLY A 448 -21.25 33.63 2.98
N THR A 449 -21.53 34.35 1.88
CA THR A 449 -22.13 33.77 0.66
C THR A 449 -21.39 32.53 0.15
N TRP A 450 -20.05 32.58 0.08
CA TRP A 450 -19.19 31.48 -0.36
C TRP A 450 -19.31 30.26 0.56
N GLY A 451 -19.27 30.48 1.88
CA GLY A 451 -19.47 29.43 2.88
C GLY A 451 -20.87 28.81 2.81
N LYS A 452 -21.91 29.61 2.55
CA LYS A 452 -23.28 29.11 2.39
C LYS A 452 -23.41 28.16 1.21
N LYS A 453 -22.86 28.50 0.03
CA LYS A 453 -22.88 27.62 -1.14
C LYS A 453 -22.17 26.30 -0.89
N ALA A 454 -20.97 26.37 -0.30
CA ALA A 454 -20.18 25.20 0.02
C ALA A 454 -20.92 24.24 0.98
N VAL A 455 -21.46 24.78 2.07
CA VAL A 455 -22.21 23.99 3.06
C VAL A 455 -23.52 23.47 2.46
N TYR A 456 -24.24 24.29 1.68
CA TYR A 456 -25.49 23.87 1.03
C TYR A 456 -25.27 22.65 0.14
N GLU A 457 -24.29 22.71 -0.76
CA GLU A 457 -24.02 21.61 -1.67
C GLU A 457 -23.55 20.36 -0.93
N ALA A 458 -22.67 20.52 0.08
CA ALA A 458 -22.20 19.40 0.90
C ALA A 458 -23.35 18.70 1.64
N VAL A 459 -24.37 19.45 2.08
CA VAL A 459 -25.57 18.92 2.74
C VAL A 459 -26.49 18.23 1.74
N VAL A 460 -26.73 18.84 0.57
CA VAL A 460 -27.55 18.24 -0.50
C VAL A 460 -26.96 16.90 -0.96
N LYS A 461 -25.63 16.81 -1.04
CA LYS A 461 -24.94 15.56 -1.36
C LYS A 461 -24.83 14.57 -0.19
N GLY A 462 -25.33 14.91 1.00
CA GLY A 462 -25.30 14.04 2.18
C GLY A 462 -23.90 13.82 2.77
N ILE A 463 -22.92 14.65 2.40
CA ILE A 463 -21.54 14.54 2.88
C ILE A 463 -21.45 15.14 4.29
N ILE A 464 -21.97 16.35 4.45
CA ILE A 464 -21.99 17.10 5.71
C ILE A 464 -23.38 17.06 6.33
N THR A 465 -23.43 16.89 7.66
CA THR A 465 -24.66 17.01 8.47
C THR A 465 -24.45 18.03 9.58
N GLY A 466 -25.56 18.63 10.04
CA GLY A 466 -25.58 19.48 11.24
C GLY A 466 -25.62 18.67 12.53
N TYR A 467 -25.67 19.38 13.66
CA TYR A 467 -25.80 18.81 14.99
C TYR A 467 -27.26 18.55 15.36
N PRO A 468 -27.52 17.69 16.38
CA PRO A 468 -28.86 17.44 16.88
C PRO A 468 -29.61 18.70 17.38
N ASP A 469 -28.87 19.75 17.74
CA ASP A 469 -29.43 21.05 18.16
C ASP A 469 -29.84 21.96 16.99
N GLY A 470 -29.72 21.49 15.74
CA GLY A 470 -30.05 22.24 14.53
C GLY A 470 -28.98 23.25 14.10
N SER A 471 -27.79 23.25 14.72
CA SER A 471 -26.66 24.10 14.32
C SER A 471 -25.71 23.39 13.35
N PHE A 472 -24.91 24.16 12.61
CA PHE A 472 -23.79 23.66 11.80
C PHE A 472 -22.43 23.87 12.49
N ARG A 473 -22.32 24.90 13.33
CA ARG A 473 -21.13 25.37 14.05
C ARG A 473 -19.97 25.74 13.11
N PRO A 474 -20.17 26.72 12.20
CA PRO A 474 -19.23 27.00 11.11
C PRO A 474 -17.83 27.39 11.59
N ASN A 475 -17.75 28.17 12.67
CA ASN A 475 -16.49 28.67 13.24
C ASN A 475 -15.82 27.70 14.21
N ARG A 476 -16.40 26.52 14.45
CA ARG A 476 -15.77 25.51 15.28
C ARG A 476 -14.72 24.77 14.45
N ASN A 477 -13.56 24.54 15.06
CA ASN A 477 -12.54 23.68 14.48
C ASN A 477 -13.08 22.26 14.26
N ILE A 478 -12.69 21.66 13.14
CA ILE A 478 -13.09 20.30 12.78
C ILE A 478 -12.12 19.30 13.40
N THR A 479 -12.65 18.21 13.97
CA THR A 479 -11.80 17.16 14.57
C THR A 479 -11.31 16.17 13.52
N TYR A 480 -10.23 15.44 13.80
CA TYR A 480 -9.79 14.36 12.91
C TYR A 480 -10.87 13.30 12.72
N GLN A 481 -11.63 12.98 13.78
CA GLN A 481 -12.75 12.04 13.69
C GLN A 481 -13.82 12.48 12.69
N GLU A 482 -14.15 13.77 12.69
CA GLU A 482 -15.11 14.33 11.73
C GLU A 482 -14.53 14.32 10.31
N VAL A 483 -13.24 14.65 10.15
CA VAL A 483 -12.56 14.57 8.85
C VAL A 483 -12.62 13.17 8.28
N GLU A 484 -12.37 12.12 9.08
CA GLU A 484 -12.50 10.74 8.64
C GLU A 484 -13.88 10.46 8.06
N TRP A 485 -14.94 10.78 8.80
CA TRP A 485 -16.31 10.53 8.35
C TRP A 485 -16.63 11.28 7.06
N LEU A 486 -16.16 12.52 6.91
CA LEU A 486 -16.37 13.30 5.70
C LEU A 486 -15.61 12.71 4.50
N VAL A 487 -14.34 12.34 4.69
CA VAL A 487 -13.50 11.73 3.66
C VAL A 487 -14.09 10.38 3.21
N GLN A 488 -14.49 9.53 4.16
CA GLN A 488 -15.14 8.24 3.88
C GLN A 488 -16.39 8.40 3.02
N ARG A 489 -17.19 9.45 3.25
CA ARG A 489 -18.39 9.74 2.46
C ARG A 489 -18.07 10.26 1.07
N ILE A 490 -17.16 11.23 0.96
CA ILE A 490 -16.92 11.95 -0.30
C ILE A 490 -15.96 11.21 -1.24
N TYR A 491 -15.01 10.44 -0.72
CA TYR A 491 -14.05 9.65 -1.52
C TYR A 491 -14.39 8.15 -1.57
N LYS A 492 -15.59 7.75 -1.14
CA LYS A 492 -16.05 6.35 -1.14
C LYS A 492 -15.81 5.66 -2.49
N ASP A 493 -16.24 6.30 -3.57
CA ASP A 493 -16.17 5.74 -4.93
C ASP A 493 -14.74 5.75 -5.51
N ARG A 494 -13.82 6.46 -4.85
CA ARG A 494 -12.38 6.45 -5.16
C ARG A 494 -11.59 5.43 -4.33
N GLY A 495 -12.28 4.54 -3.61
CA GLY A 495 -11.68 3.47 -2.80
C GLY A 495 -11.43 3.84 -1.34
N TYR A 496 -11.85 5.02 -0.88
CA TYR A 496 -11.58 5.52 0.48
C TYR A 496 -12.77 5.32 1.42
N ALA A 497 -13.65 4.35 1.16
CA ALA A 497 -14.81 4.03 1.99
C ALA A 497 -14.43 3.69 3.45
N ASN A 498 -13.24 3.12 3.65
CA ASN A 498 -12.69 2.73 4.95
C ASN A 498 -11.53 3.63 5.37
N PHE A 499 -11.45 4.87 4.87
CA PHE A 499 -10.37 5.79 5.22
C PHE A 499 -10.22 5.93 6.74
N ALA A 500 -9.01 5.68 7.23
CA ALA A 500 -8.61 5.91 8.61
C ALA A 500 -7.53 7.00 8.65
N TRP A 501 -7.64 7.91 9.62
CA TRP A 501 -6.67 8.99 9.80
C TRP A 501 -5.29 8.44 10.14
N GLU A 502 -5.21 7.29 10.81
CA GLU A 502 -3.95 6.60 11.10
C GLU A 502 -3.15 6.30 9.84
N ASP A 503 -3.82 5.86 8.76
CA ASP A 503 -3.14 5.60 7.48
C ASP A 503 -2.57 6.88 6.89
N MET A 504 -3.33 7.98 6.93
CA MET A 504 -2.87 9.30 6.48
C MET A 504 -1.72 9.82 7.35
N ALA A 505 -1.81 9.65 8.67
CA ALA A 505 -0.75 10.03 9.60
C ALA A 505 0.53 9.21 9.37
N GLN A 506 0.40 7.93 9.03
CA GLN A 506 1.53 7.09 8.67
C GLN A 506 2.19 7.57 7.37
N ILE A 507 1.39 7.93 6.34
CA ILE A 507 1.91 8.54 5.11
C ILE A 507 2.67 9.84 5.40
N MET A 508 2.11 10.72 6.24
CA MET A 508 2.81 11.96 6.67
C MET A 508 4.13 11.65 7.38
N MET A 509 4.17 10.62 8.22
CA MET A 509 5.38 10.21 8.92
C MET A 509 6.42 9.63 7.95
N ASP A 510 6.00 8.78 7.02
CA ASP A 510 6.88 8.10 6.08
C ASP A 510 7.44 9.05 5.00
N GLU A 511 6.59 9.92 4.44
CA GLU A 511 6.97 10.82 3.35
C GLU A 511 7.58 12.15 3.85
N LYS A 512 7.16 12.64 5.03
CA LYS A 512 7.54 13.98 5.53
C LYS A 512 8.20 13.97 6.91
N GLY A 513 8.24 12.83 7.61
CA GLY A 513 8.78 12.76 8.97
C GLY A 513 7.92 13.47 10.02
N VAL A 514 6.64 13.74 9.72
CA VAL A 514 5.72 14.50 10.58
C VAL A 514 4.77 13.56 11.32
N ILE A 515 4.67 13.75 12.63
CA ILE A 515 3.73 13.00 13.47
C ILE A 515 2.45 13.82 13.63
N SER A 516 1.37 13.41 12.98
CA SER A 516 0.06 14.05 13.12
C SER A 516 -0.48 13.90 14.54
N ARG A 517 -1.12 14.95 15.07
CA ARG A 517 -1.75 14.88 16.41
C ARG A 517 -2.97 13.98 16.44
N GLY A 518 -3.56 13.66 15.28
CA GLY A 518 -4.72 12.79 15.16
C GLY A 518 -4.44 11.32 15.49
N ILE A 519 -3.17 10.88 15.43
CA ILE A 519 -2.78 9.49 15.74
C ILE A 519 -2.96 9.14 17.23
N THR A 520 -2.85 10.15 18.11
CA THR A 520 -2.96 9.95 19.57
C THR A 520 -4.36 10.23 20.08
N ASN A 521 -5.07 11.19 19.48
CA ASN A 521 -6.43 11.54 19.86
C ASN A 521 -7.18 12.18 18.69
N LYS A 522 -8.20 11.48 18.17
CA LYS A 522 -9.02 11.94 17.05
C LYS A 522 -9.98 13.09 17.40
N GLU A 523 -10.18 13.39 18.67
CA GLU A 523 -10.92 14.56 19.14
C GLU A 523 -10.12 15.86 19.04
N ASN A 524 -8.81 15.78 18.76
CA ASN A 524 -8.01 16.95 18.44
C ASN A 524 -8.42 17.54 17.08
N TYR A 525 -7.99 18.79 16.86
CA TYR A 525 -8.28 19.54 15.64
C TYR A 525 -7.14 19.48 14.63
N ILE A 526 -7.51 19.20 13.38
CA ILE A 526 -6.62 19.20 12.22
C ILE A 526 -6.12 20.63 11.91
N THR A 527 -4.87 20.76 11.49
CA THR A 527 -4.28 22.02 11.01
C THR A 527 -4.52 22.24 9.52
N ARG A 528 -4.30 23.46 9.03
CA ARG A 528 -4.49 23.81 7.63
C ARG A 528 -3.49 23.12 6.70
N ASP A 529 -2.24 22.95 7.14
CA ASP A 529 -1.22 22.20 6.39
C ASP A 529 -1.51 20.69 6.33
N GLU A 530 -1.93 20.06 7.43
CA GLU A 530 -2.38 18.67 7.47
C GLU A 530 -3.58 18.45 6.52
N ALA A 531 -4.55 19.38 6.53
CA ALA A 531 -5.70 19.32 5.63
C ALA A 531 -5.28 19.43 4.16
N ALA A 532 -4.38 20.38 3.83
CA ALA A 532 -3.84 20.53 2.49
C ALA A 532 -3.10 19.26 2.04
N TYR A 533 -2.18 18.75 2.86
CA TYR A 533 -1.44 17.53 2.55
C TYR A 533 -2.36 16.32 2.33
N MET A 534 -3.33 16.12 3.23
CA MET A 534 -4.31 15.05 3.10
C MET A 534 -5.05 15.14 1.76
N PHE A 535 -5.55 16.32 1.40
CA PHE A 535 -6.26 16.49 0.13
C PHE A 535 -5.36 16.36 -1.09
N TYR A 536 -4.09 16.76 -1.00
CA TYR A 536 -3.10 16.48 -2.04
C TYR A 536 -2.97 14.96 -2.25
N ILE A 537 -2.78 14.17 -1.19
CA ILE A 537 -2.67 12.71 -1.29
C ILE A 537 -3.95 12.06 -1.81
N LEU A 538 -5.12 12.48 -1.33
CA LEU A 538 -6.42 11.94 -1.77
C LEU A 538 -6.77 12.27 -3.24
N ASN A 539 -6.13 13.28 -3.81
CA ASN A 539 -6.27 13.66 -5.22
C ASN A 539 -5.01 13.37 -6.04
N ARG A 540 -4.02 12.68 -5.46
CA ARG A 540 -2.86 12.18 -6.19
C ARG A 540 -3.32 11.04 -7.08
N GLY A 541 -3.02 11.13 -8.37
CA GLY A 541 -3.37 10.08 -9.33
C GLY A 541 -4.76 10.18 -9.99
N TYR A 542 -5.54 11.24 -9.73
CA TYR A 542 -6.87 11.48 -10.32
C TYR A 542 -6.95 12.79 -11.11
#